data_AF-A0A0L6ZAN0-F1
#
_entry.id   AF-A0A0L6ZAN0-F1
#
_cell.length_a   1.000
_cell.length_b   1.000
_cell.length_c   1.000
_cell.angle_alpha   90.00
_cell.angle_beta   90.00
_cell.angle_gamma   90.00
#
_symmetry.space_group_name_H-M   'P 1'
#
loop_
_entity.id
_entity.type
_entity.pdbx_description
1 polymer ?
#
loop_
_entity_poly.entity_id
_entity_poly.type
_entity_poly.pdbx_seq_one_letter_code
_entity_poly.pdbx_strand_id
1 'polypeptide(L)'
;MNIKDKEKFKLSNWKKMKDKGKKLYIWKTEVLYRGFLIGIVWALLFQITEEGFKFNSLMHLSFLRRLLIGIVIFSVGGCFYALLTWRKYERRYTKVSMEVIKEIFSPSRKYKAEVIKREDGLFHVDVCKWDEEWETWLQVSRGFSLTDTEENAIKIAIEKLRNSSGEAT
;
A
#
# COMPACT_ATOMS: atom_id res chain seq x y z
N MET A 1 22.83 -3.39 9.70
CA MET A 1 21.55 -2.64 9.76
C MET A 1 20.40 -3.64 9.74
N ASN A 2 19.66 -3.74 10.84
CA ASN A 2 18.60 -4.74 11.04
C ASN A 2 17.42 -4.48 10.07
N ILE A 3 16.65 -5.53 9.75
CA ILE A 3 15.45 -5.43 8.90
C ILE A 3 14.46 -4.42 9.52
N LYS A 4 14.28 -4.46 10.84
CA LYS A 4 13.44 -3.49 11.58
C LYS A 4 13.91 -2.04 11.44
N ASP A 5 15.23 -1.81 11.41
CA ASP A 5 15.79 -0.45 11.26
C ASP A 5 15.57 0.09 9.84
N LYS A 6 15.71 -0.77 8.82
CA LYS A 6 15.41 -0.40 7.42
C LYS A 6 13.95 -0.04 7.25
N GLU A 7 13.04 -0.74 7.92
CA GLU A 7 11.60 -0.43 7.87
C GLU A 7 11.27 0.87 8.58
N LYS A 8 11.82 1.13 9.78
CA LYS A 8 11.67 2.42 10.48
C LYS A 8 12.19 3.59 9.64
N PHE A 9 13.32 3.43 8.98
CA PHE A 9 13.87 4.46 8.07
C PHE A 9 12.96 4.70 6.86
N LYS A 10 12.42 3.64 6.25
CA LYS A 10 11.47 3.79 5.15
C LYS A 10 10.15 4.42 5.59
N LEU A 11 9.66 4.07 6.79
CA LEU A 11 8.47 4.67 7.38
C LEU A 11 8.66 6.17 7.64
N SER A 12 9.79 6.58 8.22
CA SER A 12 10.06 8.00 8.49
C SER A 12 10.16 8.82 7.18
N ASN A 13 10.77 8.27 6.14
CA ASN A 13 10.80 8.90 4.82
C ASN A 13 9.42 8.97 4.17
N TRP A 14 8.60 7.91 4.32
CA TRP A 14 7.21 7.93 3.86
C TRP A 14 6.40 9.02 4.56
N LYS A 15 6.54 9.21 5.88
CA LYS A 15 5.86 10.31 6.61
C LYS A 15 6.24 11.67 6.07
N LYS A 16 7.55 11.93 5.89
CA LYS A 16 8.05 13.17 5.30
C LYS A 16 7.49 13.40 3.89
N MET A 17 7.21 12.34 3.13
CA MET A 17 6.58 12.43 1.80
C MET A 17 5.06 12.59 1.86
N LYS A 18 4.39 11.98 2.84
CA LYS A 18 2.94 12.12 3.07
C LYS A 18 2.58 13.55 3.43
N ASP A 19 3.36 14.16 4.32
CA ASP A 19 3.17 15.54 4.77
C ASP A 19 3.31 16.57 3.63
N LYS A 20 4.21 16.28 2.68
CA LYS A 20 4.39 17.06 1.45
C LYS A 20 3.26 16.89 0.42
N GLY A 21 2.36 15.93 0.64
CA GLY A 21 1.17 15.71 -0.16
C GLY A 21 1.36 14.79 -1.37
N LYS A 22 0.24 14.16 -1.77
CA LYS A 22 0.15 13.17 -2.86
C LYS A 22 0.63 13.71 -4.21
N LYS A 23 0.33 14.98 -4.52
CA LYS A 23 0.74 15.62 -5.79
C LYS A 23 2.26 15.70 -5.92
N LEU A 24 2.95 16.05 -4.83
CA LEU A 24 4.42 16.15 -4.82
C LEU A 24 5.08 14.78 -4.97
N TYR A 25 4.49 13.72 -4.40
CA TYR A 25 4.97 12.36 -4.60
C TYR A 25 4.87 11.92 -6.06
N ILE A 26 3.74 12.18 -6.71
CA ILE A 26 3.54 11.82 -8.13
C ILE A 26 4.53 12.58 -9.03
N TRP A 27 4.83 13.83 -8.72
CA TRP A 27 5.83 14.62 -9.43
C TRP A 27 7.27 14.14 -9.17
N LYS A 28 7.57 13.73 -7.94
CA LYS A 28 8.93 13.32 -7.54
C LYS A 28 9.23 11.87 -7.88
N THR A 29 8.20 11.03 -8.00
CA THR A 29 8.38 9.71 -8.58
C THR A 29 8.66 9.94 -10.07
N GLU A 30 9.85 9.56 -10.50
CA GLU A 30 10.34 9.59 -11.89
C GLU A 30 9.46 8.77 -12.86
N VAL A 31 8.25 8.38 -12.46
CA VAL A 31 7.32 7.57 -13.22
C VAL A 31 6.86 8.28 -14.48
N LEU A 32 6.77 9.62 -14.50
CA LEU A 32 6.53 10.38 -15.73
C LEU A 32 7.71 10.27 -16.70
N TYR A 33 8.94 10.45 -16.18
CA TYR A 33 10.16 10.34 -16.98
C TYR A 33 10.38 8.91 -17.50
N ARG A 34 10.10 7.90 -16.66
CA ARG A 34 10.16 6.49 -17.03
C ARG A 34 9.08 6.12 -18.04
N GLY A 35 7.85 6.61 -17.88
CA GLY A 35 6.77 6.41 -18.85
C GLY A 35 7.12 7.01 -20.21
N PHE A 36 7.68 8.21 -20.22
CA PHE A 36 8.16 8.87 -21.44
C PHE A 36 9.27 8.07 -22.13
N LEU A 37 10.31 7.67 -21.39
CA LEU A 37 11.41 6.86 -21.94
C LEU A 37 10.93 5.51 -22.48
N ILE A 38 10.05 4.82 -21.75
CA ILE A 38 9.47 3.55 -22.19
C ILE A 38 8.67 3.76 -23.47
N GLY A 39 7.92 4.86 -23.59
CA GLY A 39 7.18 5.19 -24.81
C GLY A 39 8.08 5.41 -26.02
N ILE A 40 9.20 6.09 -25.85
CA ILE A 40 10.20 6.29 -26.92
C ILE A 40 10.84 4.96 -27.32
N VAL A 41 11.30 4.18 -26.33
CA VAL A 41 11.93 2.87 -26.58
C VAL A 41 10.95 1.93 -27.28
N TRP A 42 9.70 1.90 -26.84
CA TRP A 42 8.65 1.11 -27.47
C TRP A 42 8.41 1.52 -28.93
N ALA A 43 8.32 2.82 -29.21
CA ALA A 43 8.15 3.32 -30.58
C ALA A 43 9.34 2.95 -31.49
N LEU A 44 10.56 3.01 -30.97
CA LEU A 44 11.77 2.61 -31.69
C LEU A 44 11.81 1.09 -31.94
N LEU A 45 11.48 0.29 -30.94
CA LEU A 45 11.41 -1.18 -31.09
C LEU A 45 10.39 -1.59 -32.13
N PHE A 46 9.21 -0.98 -32.09
CA PHE A 46 8.13 -1.25 -33.04
C PHE A 46 8.53 -0.88 -34.48
N GLN A 47 9.24 0.23 -34.64
CA GLN A 47 9.80 0.66 -35.92
C GLN A 47 10.82 -0.35 -36.47
N ILE A 48 11.71 -0.84 -35.61
CA ILE A 48 12.72 -1.84 -35.98
C ILE A 48 12.05 -3.15 -36.41
N THR A 49 10.98 -3.58 -35.74
CA THR A 49 10.30 -4.85 -36.05
C THR A 49 9.52 -4.83 -37.36
N GLU A 50 8.92 -3.69 -37.74
CA GLU A 50 8.08 -3.62 -38.95
C GLU A 50 8.87 -3.21 -40.21
N GLU A 51 9.80 -2.26 -40.10
CA GLU A 51 10.44 -1.63 -41.27
C GLU A 51 11.97 -1.83 -41.31
N GLY A 52 12.55 -2.40 -40.25
CA GLY A 52 14.00 -2.46 -40.03
C GLY A 52 14.60 -1.12 -39.58
N PHE A 53 15.91 -1.10 -39.36
CA PHE A 53 16.61 0.11 -38.89
C PHE A 53 16.96 1.03 -40.08
N LYS A 54 16.09 1.98 -40.40
CA LYS A 54 16.29 2.99 -41.45
C LYS A 54 16.14 4.41 -40.88
N PHE A 55 17.22 5.19 -40.85
CA PHE A 55 17.21 6.56 -40.33
C PHE A 55 16.21 7.48 -41.05
N ASN A 56 16.05 7.32 -42.37
CA ASN A 56 15.10 8.14 -43.15
C ASN A 56 13.63 7.89 -42.77
N SER A 57 13.30 6.76 -42.14
CA SER A 57 11.93 6.44 -41.71
C SER A 57 11.55 7.13 -40.38
N LEU A 58 12.54 7.58 -39.60
CA LEU A 58 12.30 8.26 -38.31
C LEU A 58 11.61 9.62 -38.46
N MET A 59 11.63 10.23 -39.65
CA MET A 59 10.95 11.51 -39.94
C MET A 59 9.60 11.33 -40.63
N HIS A 60 9.14 10.08 -40.82
CA HIS A 60 7.88 9.83 -41.49
C HIS A 60 6.68 10.11 -40.56
N LEU A 61 5.59 10.62 -41.14
CA LEU A 61 4.38 10.98 -40.39
C LEU A 61 3.77 9.79 -39.64
N SER A 62 3.91 8.57 -40.17
CA SER A 62 3.47 7.33 -39.51
C SER A 62 4.22 7.05 -38.21
N PHE A 63 5.55 7.24 -38.21
CA PHE A 63 6.39 7.08 -37.04
C PHE A 63 6.06 8.14 -35.97
N LEU A 64 5.95 9.41 -36.38
CA LEU A 64 5.59 10.50 -35.46
C LEU A 64 4.23 10.26 -34.79
N ARG A 65 3.23 9.79 -35.54
CA ARG A 65 1.91 9.45 -34.98
C ARG A 65 2.02 8.33 -33.94
N ARG A 66 2.79 7.28 -34.20
CA ARG A 66 2.99 6.15 -33.27
C ARG A 66 3.77 6.57 -32.02
N LEU A 67 4.80 7.39 -32.20
CA LEU A 67 5.57 7.97 -31.11
C LEU A 67 4.68 8.81 -30.19
N LEU A 68 3.82 9.67 -30.76
CA LEU A 68 2.86 10.46 -29.98
C LEU A 68 1.85 9.57 -29.23
N ILE A 69 1.30 8.54 -29.88
CA ILE A 69 0.39 7.58 -29.23
C ILE A 69 1.10 6.87 -28.06
N GLY A 70 2.32 6.40 -28.27
CA GLY A 70 3.13 5.77 -27.22
C GLY A 70 3.36 6.72 -26.06
N ILE A 71 3.84 7.93 -26.32
CA ILE A 71 4.07 8.94 -25.27
C ILE A 71 2.81 9.18 -24.46
N VAL A 72 1.65 9.35 -25.09
CA VAL A 72 0.38 9.57 -24.38
C VAL A 72 -0.02 8.35 -23.54
N ILE A 73 -0.04 7.15 -24.13
CA ILE A 73 -0.46 5.93 -23.43
C ILE A 73 0.46 5.64 -22.25
N PHE A 74 1.78 5.68 -22.44
CA PHE A 74 2.74 5.38 -21.38
C PHE A 74 2.81 6.48 -20.32
N SER A 75 2.53 7.75 -20.66
CA SER A 75 2.41 8.82 -19.67
C SER A 75 1.17 8.63 -18.79
N VAL A 76 0.01 8.31 -19.39
CA VAL A 76 -1.23 8.02 -18.66
C VAL A 76 -1.07 6.75 -17.81
N GLY A 77 -0.46 5.71 -18.36
CA GLY A 77 -0.14 4.48 -17.66
C GLY A 77 0.81 4.71 -16.48
N GLY A 78 1.83 5.55 -16.66
CA GLY A 78 2.72 6.00 -15.59
C GLY A 78 1.96 6.69 -14.45
N CYS A 79 1.10 7.68 -14.78
CA CYS A 79 0.24 8.33 -13.77
C CYS A 79 -0.61 7.32 -13.00
N PHE A 80 -1.22 6.36 -13.69
CA PHE A 80 -2.02 5.31 -13.06
C PHE A 80 -1.18 4.42 -12.14
N TYR A 81 0.02 4.02 -12.58
CA TYR A 81 0.96 3.24 -11.78
C TYR A 81 1.43 4.01 -10.53
N ALA A 82 1.71 5.30 -10.64
CA ALA A 82 2.07 6.16 -9.51
C ALA A 82 0.93 6.24 -8.47
N LEU A 83 -0.33 6.31 -8.93
CA LEU A 83 -1.50 6.30 -8.05
C LEU A 83 -1.67 4.94 -7.36
N LEU A 84 -1.49 3.84 -8.08
CA LEU A 84 -1.57 2.49 -7.51
C LEU A 84 -0.47 2.23 -6.48
N THR A 85 0.77 2.60 -6.79
CA THR A 85 1.90 2.46 -5.87
C THR A 85 1.69 3.30 -4.62
N TRP A 86 1.26 4.56 -4.74
CA TRP A 86 0.87 5.39 -3.59
C TRP A 86 -0.16 4.67 -2.70
N ARG A 87 -1.24 4.16 -3.29
CA ARG A 87 -2.30 3.46 -2.55
C ARG A 87 -1.80 2.18 -1.87
N LYS A 88 -0.84 1.48 -2.49
CA LYS A 88 -0.20 0.29 -1.90
C LYS A 88 0.71 0.67 -0.74
N TYR A 89 1.50 1.73 -0.89
CA TYR A 89 2.37 2.27 0.17
C TYR A 89 1.58 2.78 1.37
N GLU A 90 0.48 3.50 1.11
CA GLU A 90 -0.44 3.97 2.15
C GLU A 90 -0.97 2.80 2.98
N ARG A 91 -1.43 1.72 2.34
CA ARG A 91 -1.88 0.51 3.05
C ARG A 91 -0.77 -0.15 3.85
N ARG A 92 0.44 -0.31 3.28
CA ARG A 92 1.56 -0.97 3.97
C ARG A 92 2.02 -0.17 5.17
N TYR A 93 2.25 1.13 5.01
CA TYR A 93 2.78 1.95 6.11
C TYR A 93 1.75 2.28 7.17
N THR A 94 0.45 2.33 6.83
CA THR A 94 -0.60 2.44 7.85
C THR A 94 -0.58 1.24 8.81
N LYS A 95 -0.34 0.02 8.29
CA LYS A 95 -0.16 -1.18 9.14
C LYS A 95 1.17 -1.19 9.91
N VAL A 96 2.24 -0.59 9.37
CA VAL A 96 3.56 -0.55 10.05
C VAL A 96 3.62 0.53 11.13
N SER A 97 2.83 1.61 11.01
CA SER A 97 2.64 2.62 12.07
C SER A 97 1.74 2.16 13.21
N MET A 98 1.18 0.95 13.10
CA MET A 98 0.30 0.33 14.08
C MET A 98 1.13 -0.69 14.86
N GLU A 99 1.32 -0.45 16.15
CA GLU A 99 2.06 -1.34 17.04
C GLU A 99 1.07 -2.15 17.88
N VAL A 100 1.09 -3.48 17.77
CA VAL A 100 0.29 -4.33 18.66
C VAL A 100 0.93 -4.27 20.04
N ILE A 101 0.23 -3.66 21.00
CA ILE A 101 0.70 -3.55 22.38
C ILE A 101 0.22 -4.71 23.25
N LYS A 102 -0.92 -5.31 22.90
CA LYS A 102 -1.51 -6.40 23.69
C LYS A 102 -2.34 -7.33 22.83
N GLU A 103 -2.23 -8.63 23.09
CA GLU A 103 -3.08 -9.66 22.51
C GLU A 103 -3.87 -10.35 23.63
N ILE A 104 -5.16 -10.58 23.40
CA ILE A 104 -6.08 -11.23 24.34
C ILE A 104 -6.74 -12.40 23.62
N PHE A 105 -6.60 -13.62 24.13
CA PHE A 105 -7.15 -14.82 23.50
C PHE A 105 -8.49 -15.22 24.14
N SER A 106 -9.39 -15.80 23.34
CA SER A 106 -10.58 -16.47 23.88
C SER A 106 -10.20 -17.76 24.63
N PRO A 107 -11.05 -18.26 25.55
CA PRO A 107 -10.84 -19.54 26.23
C PRO A 107 -10.57 -20.70 25.25
N SER A 108 -11.29 -20.76 24.13
CA SER A 108 -11.08 -21.76 23.08
C SER A 108 -9.80 -21.55 22.25
N ARG A 109 -9.11 -20.41 22.39
CA ARG A 109 -8.01 -19.94 21.55
C ARG A 109 -8.33 -19.85 20.05
N LYS A 110 -9.60 -19.98 19.64
CA LYS A 110 -10.04 -19.81 18.26
C LYS A 110 -10.19 -18.34 17.85
N TYR A 111 -10.23 -17.44 18.83
CA TYR A 111 -10.30 -16.00 18.61
C TYR A 111 -9.23 -15.28 19.40
N LYS A 112 -8.77 -14.15 18.89
CA LYS A 112 -7.94 -13.20 19.62
C LYS A 112 -8.33 -11.77 19.32
N ALA A 113 -8.23 -10.90 20.32
CA ALA A 113 -8.32 -9.46 20.16
C ALA A 113 -6.93 -8.84 20.26
N GLU A 114 -6.60 -7.97 19.31
CA GLU A 114 -5.36 -7.20 19.26
C GLU A 114 -5.67 -5.76 19.63
N VAL A 115 -5.00 -5.27 20.67
CA VAL A 115 -4.97 -3.84 21.01
C VAL A 115 -3.75 -3.23 20.33
N ILE A 116 -4.01 -2.27 19.47
CA ILE A 116 -3.05 -1.69 18.53
C ILE A 116 -2.92 -0.20 18.84
N LYS A 117 -1.72 0.25 19.20
CA LYS A 117 -1.43 1.67 19.39
C LYS A 117 -1.10 2.30 18.04
N ARG A 118 -1.77 3.40 17.73
CA ARG A 118 -1.51 4.24 16.56
C ARG A 118 -0.53 5.35 16.89
N GLU A 119 0.03 5.95 15.86
CA GLU A 119 0.97 7.07 15.99
C GLU A 119 0.34 8.36 16.54
N ASP A 120 -0.97 8.54 16.40
CA ASP A 120 -1.70 9.67 16.99
C ASP A 120 -1.95 9.50 18.50
N GLY A 121 -1.42 8.42 19.10
CA GLY A 121 -1.60 8.10 20.51
C GLY A 121 -2.92 7.40 20.82
N LEU A 122 -3.82 7.29 19.83
CA LEU A 122 -5.07 6.56 19.97
C LEU A 122 -4.85 5.04 19.88
N PHE A 123 -5.76 4.31 20.48
CA PHE A 123 -5.79 2.86 20.42
C PHE A 123 -6.85 2.40 19.44
N HIS A 124 -6.53 1.29 18.79
CA HIS A 124 -7.33 0.60 17.83
C HIS A 124 -7.48 -0.85 18.28
N VAL A 125 -8.66 -1.43 18.10
CA VAL A 125 -8.97 -2.78 18.58
C VAL A 125 -9.52 -3.59 17.41
N ASP A 126 -8.82 -4.69 17.10
CA ASP A 126 -9.24 -5.67 16.10
C ASP A 126 -9.46 -7.05 16.71
N VAL A 127 -10.41 -7.80 16.17
CA VAL A 127 -10.66 -9.18 16.56
C VAL A 127 -10.38 -10.06 15.36
N CYS A 128 -9.55 -11.08 15.58
CA CYS A 128 -9.15 -12.08 14.61
C CYS A 128 -9.67 -13.46 15.02
N LYS A 129 -10.02 -14.29 14.05
CA LYS A 129 -10.38 -15.70 14.21
C LYS A 129 -9.31 -16.56 13.56
N TRP A 130 -8.96 -17.66 14.20
CA TRP A 130 -8.08 -18.66 13.63
C TRP A 130 -8.80 -19.41 12.52
N ASP A 131 -8.17 -19.47 11.36
CA ASP A 131 -8.58 -20.26 10.22
C ASP A 131 -7.65 -21.46 10.10
N GLU A 132 -8.20 -22.67 10.27
CA GLU A 132 -7.45 -23.93 10.24
C GLU A 132 -7.09 -24.33 8.81
N GLU A 133 -7.85 -23.93 7.79
CA GLU A 133 -7.60 -24.27 6.39
C GLU A 133 -6.40 -23.50 5.84
N TRP A 134 -6.28 -22.24 6.23
CA TRP A 134 -5.21 -21.33 5.78
C TRP A 134 -4.10 -21.14 6.83
N GLU A 135 -4.18 -21.83 7.96
CA GLU A 135 -3.29 -21.70 9.13
C GLU A 135 -2.98 -20.24 9.48
N THR A 136 -4.02 -19.39 9.48
CA THR A 136 -3.84 -17.94 9.59
C THR A 136 -4.93 -17.27 10.43
N TRP A 137 -4.64 -16.04 10.88
CA TRP A 137 -5.59 -15.22 11.61
C TRP A 137 -6.38 -14.33 10.64
N LEU A 138 -7.69 -14.54 10.55
CA LEU A 138 -8.60 -13.73 9.74
C LEU A 138 -9.27 -12.65 10.58
N GLN A 139 -9.20 -11.40 10.13
CA GLN A 139 -9.87 -10.28 10.80
C GLN A 139 -11.39 -10.42 10.67
N VAL A 140 -12.09 -10.38 11.81
CA VAL A 140 -13.56 -10.53 11.91
C VAL A 140 -14.23 -9.21 12.31
N SER A 141 -13.51 -8.29 12.97
CA SER A 141 -14.04 -7.00 13.40
C SER A 141 -14.50 -6.15 12.19
N ARG A 142 -15.82 -5.92 12.09
CA ARG A 142 -16.40 -4.87 11.23
C ARG A 142 -16.47 -3.57 12.03
N GLY A 143 -15.58 -2.63 11.73
CA GLY A 143 -15.57 -1.31 12.35
C GLY A 143 -14.54 -1.18 13.47
N PHE A 144 -13.79 -0.08 13.42
CA PHE A 144 -12.72 0.25 14.34
C PHE A 144 -13.29 0.98 15.55
N SER A 145 -12.83 0.64 16.76
CA SER A 145 -13.13 1.41 17.97
C SER A 145 -11.89 2.21 18.32
N LEU A 146 -12.01 3.53 18.23
CA LEU A 146 -10.96 4.48 18.57
C LEU A 146 -11.12 4.86 20.04
N THR A 147 -10.07 4.66 20.83
CA THR A 147 -10.05 5.04 22.26
C THR A 147 -8.78 5.82 22.55
N ASP A 148 -8.86 6.67 23.55
CA ASP A 148 -7.78 7.53 24.04
C ASP A 148 -6.88 6.83 25.06
N THR A 149 -7.43 5.89 25.85
CA THR A 149 -6.67 5.14 26.87
C THR A 149 -6.54 3.65 26.55
N GLU A 150 -5.43 3.07 27.00
CA GLU A 150 -5.16 1.63 26.88
C GLU A 150 -6.20 0.80 27.65
N GLU A 151 -6.58 1.23 28.85
CA GLU A 151 -7.58 0.54 29.68
C GLU A 151 -8.94 0.47 28.98
N ASN A 152 -9.40 1.56 28.37
CA ASN A 152 -10.62 1.57 27.58
C ASN A 152 -10.49 0.66 26.34
N ALA A 153 -9.31 0.66 25.69
CA ALA A 153 -9.04 -0.21 24.55
C ALA A 153 -9.12 -1.69 24.94
N ILE A 154 -8.55 -2.07 26.09
CA ILE A 154 -8.61 -3.44 26.63
C ILE A 154 -10.05 -3.81 26.94
N LYS A 155 -10.81 -2.93 27.58
CA LYS A 155 -12.23 -3.19 27.90
C LYS A 155 -13.05 -3.44 26.63
N ILE A 156 -12.84 -2.62 25.60
CA ILE A 156 -13.49 -2.78 24.29
C ILE A 156 -13.00 -4.05 23.58
N ALA A 157 -11.72 -4.41 23.71
CA ALA A 157 -11.17 -5.65 23.17
C ALA A 157 -11.84 -6.88 23.77
N ILE A 158 -12.01 -6.92 25.09
CA ILE A 158 -12.71 -8.00 25.78
C ILE A 158 -14.17 -8.06 25.32
N GLU A 159 -14.86 -6.92 25.26
CA GLU A 159 -16.26 -6.87 24.84
C GLU A 159 -16.45 -7.34 23.39
N LYS A 160 -15.62 -6.84 22.45
CA LYS A 160 -15.66 -7.28 21.05
C LYS A 160 -15.28 -8.75 20.88
N LEU A 161 -14.30 -9.23 21.66
CA LEU A 161 -13.89 -10.62 21.66
C LEU A 161 -15.06 -11.51 22.08
N ARG A 162 -15.72 -11.19 23.20
CA ARG A 162 -16.91 -11.89 23.70
C ARG A 162 -18.05 -11.88 22.68
N ASN A 163 -18.32 -10.74 22.06
CA ASN A 163 -19.38 -10.62 21.04
C ASN A 163 -19.07 -11.45 19.78
N SER A 164 -17.79 -11.64 19.45
CA SER A 164 -17.36 -12.38 18.25
C SER A 164 -17.21 -13.88 18.50
N SER A 165 -16.72 -14.29 19.68
CA SER A 165 -16.54 -15.69 20.06
C SER A 165 -17.84 -16.31 20.58
N GLY A 166 -18.73 -15.52 21.18
CA GLY A 166 -19.87 -16.01 21.96
C GLY A 166 -19.48 -16.63 23.31
N GLU A 167 -18.20 -16.57 23.68
CA GLU A 167 -17.64 -17.17 24.89
C GLU A 167 -17.46 -16.10 25.97
N ALA A 168 -17.82 -16.41 27.22
CA ALA A 168 -17.48 -15.56 28.35
C ALA A 168 -15.96 -15.64 28.60
N THR A 169 -15.28 -14.52 28.35
CA THR A 169 -13.85 -14.28 28.63
C THR A 169 -13.63 -13.84 30.06
#